data_AF-A0A957ZC87-F1
#
_entry.id   AF-A0A957ZC87-F1
#
_cell.length_a   1.000
_cell.length_b   1.000
_cell.length_c   1.000
_cell.angle_alpha   90.00
_cell.angle_beta   90.00
_cell.angle_gamma   90.00
#
_symmetry.space_group_name_H-M   'P 1'
#
loop_
_entity.id
_entity.type
_entity.pdbx_description
1 polymer ?
#
loop_
_entity_poly.entity_id
_entity_poly.type
_entity_poly.pdbx_seq_one_letter_code
_entity_poly.pdbx_strand_id
1 'polypeptide(L)'
;MSRTFTHEYNPIYDPSAPFLPIAVDGYDPTMAPVIVPAFVDTGADGTMLPLDILQAVNAEYADTIRLRGTAGGAQQLDRYTVRIQVESATIHAVSAVA
;
A
#
# COMPACT_ATOMS: atom_id res chain seq x y z
N MET A 1 -20.99 25.77 4.20
CA MET A 1 -20.37 25.88 2.86
C MET A 1 -18.87 25.64 3.04
N SER A 2 -18.34 24.51 2.58
CA SER A 2 -16.89 24.25 2.62
C SER A 2 -16.24 24.87 1.38
N ARG A 3 -15.17 25.65 1.55
CA ARG A 3 -14.36 26.14 0.45
C ARG A 3 -13.37 25.05 0.07
N THR A 4 -13.61 24.38 -1.05
CA THR A 4 -12.64 23.47 -1.65
C THR A 4 -11.65 24.29 -2.47
N PHE A 5 -10.36 24.21 -2.11
CA PHE A 5 -9.29 24.75 -2.95
C PHE A 5 -8.97 23.71 -4.02
N THR A 6 -9.15 24.07 -5.29
CA THR A 6 -8.72 23.25 -6.43
C THR A 6 -7.44 23.85 -7.00
N HIS A 7 -6.43 23.01 -7.18
CA HIS A 7 -5.18 23.36 -7.85
C HIS A 7 -5.12 22.62 -9.18
N GLU A 8 -4.54 23.23 -10.20
CA GLU A 8 -4.25 22.54 -11.46
C GLU A 8 -3.33 21.35 -11.18
N TYR A 9 -3.57 20.24 -11.87
CA TYR A 9 -2.68 19.09 -11.83
C TYR A 9 -1.31 19.53 -12.32
N ASN A 10 -0.24 19.23 -11.56
CA ASN A 10 1.11 19.64 -11.92
C ASN A 10 1.81 18.52 -12.72
N PRO A 11 1.94 18.64 -14.05
CA PRO A 11 2.54 17.60 -14.88
C PRO A 11 4.08 17.62 -14.85
N ILE A 12 4.71 18.56 -14.12
CA ILE A 12 6.17 18.71 -14.07
C ILE A 12 6.82 17.60 -13.22
N TYR A 13 6.05 16.90 -12.38
CA TYR A 13 6.52 15.69 -11.70
C TYR A 13 6.62 14.52 -12.69
N ASP A 14 7.68 13.71 -12.55
CA ASP A 14 7.92 12.50 -13.34
C ASP A 14 8.21 11.29 -12.42
N PRO A 15 7.35 10.25 -12.41
CA PRO A 15 6.04 10.23 -13.03
C PRO A 15 5.12 11.28 -12.37
N SER A 16 4.18 11.84 -13.12
CA SER A 16 3.25 12.83 -12.57
C SER A 16 2.32 12.23 -11.50
N ALA A 17 2.17 10.90 -11.53
CA ALA A 17 1.56 10.12 -10.47
C ALA A 17 2.53 10.03 -9.27
N PRO A 18 2.07 10.29 -8.03
CA PRO A 18 2.95 10.24 -6.86
C PRO A 18 3.33 8.78 -6.55
N PHE A 19 4.49 8.35 -7.04
CA PHE A 19 5.11 7.09 -6.69
C PHE A 19 6.31 7.32 -5.78
N LEU A 20 6.50 6.44 -4.81
CA LEU A 20 7.70 6.43 -3.98
C LEU A 20 8.15 4.99 -3.71
N PRO A 21 9.47 4.74 -3.55
CA PRO A 21 9.96 3.44 -3.14
C PRO A 21 9.60 3.19 -1.68
N ILE A 22 9.07 2.01 -1.38
CA ILE A 22 8.92 1.50 -0.02
C ILE A 22 9.68 0.19 0.14
N ALA A 23 10.21 -0.06 1.34
CA ALA A 23 10.61 -1.41 1.72
C ALA A 23 9.45 -2.08 2.48
N VAL A 24 9.08 -3.28 2.05
CA VAL A 24 8.06 -4.13 2.69
C VAL A 24 8.76 -5.24 3.44
N ASP A 25 8.42 -5.42 4.71
CA ASP A 25 8.97 -6.43 5.61
C ASP A 25 7.83 -7.21 6.27
N GLY A 26 7.89 -8.54 6.26
CA GLY A 26 6.83 -9.41 6.78
C GLY A 26 7.00 -9.81 8.24
N TYR A 27 7.89 -9.15 8.99
CA TYR A 27 8.29 -9.50 10.36
C TYR A 27 8.99 -10.88 10.50
N ASP A 28 9.30 -11.57 9.41
CA ASP A 28 10.11 -12.79 9.43
C ASP A 28 11.61 -12.43 9.39
N PRO A 29 12.40 -12.70 10.45
CA PRO A 29 13.82 -12.36 10.48
C PRO A 29 14.68 -13.17 9.49
N THR A 30 14.12 -14.21 8.86
CA THR A 30 14.80 -15.03 7.85
C THR A 30 14.60 -14.52 6.43
N MET A 31 13.66 -13.59 6.22
CA MET A 31 13.35 -13.00 4.92
C MET A 31 13.92 -11.59 4.84
N ALA A 32 14.39 -11.21 3.65
CA ALA A 32 14.84 -9.84 3.40
C ALA A 32 13.64 -8.96 3.01
N PRO A 33 13.61 -7.68 3.42
CA PRO A 33 12.61 -6.74 2.92
C PRO A 33 12.68 -6.59 1.40
N VAL A 34 11.52 -6.43 0.75
CA VAL A 34 11.43 -6.21 -0.70
C VAL A 34 11.13 -4.74 -0.98
N ILE A 35 11.91 -4.14 -1.88
CA ILE A 35 11.71 -2.75 -2.31
C ILE A 35 10.78 -2.71 -3.51
N VAL A 36 9.67 -1.99 -3.40
CA VAL A 36 8.68 -1.83 -4.48
C VAL A 36 8.33 -0.35 -4.70
N PRO A 37 8.05 0.07 -5.95
CA PRO A 37 7.42 1.37 -6.19
C PRO A 37 5.96 1.33 -5.76
N ALA A 38 5.57 2.16 -4.80
CA ALA A 38 4.21 2.27 -4.30
C ALA A 38 3.54 3.56 -4.79
N PHE A 39 2.28 3.44 -5.22
CA PHE A 39 1.44 4.57 -5.57
C PHE A 39 0.83 5.20 -4.31
N VAL A 40 0.98 6.51 -4.13
CA VAL A 40 0.39 7.24 -3.01
C VAL A 40 -1.03 7.66 -3.39
N ASP A 41 -2.01 6.92 -2.88
CA ASP A 41 -3.43 7.16 -3.14
C ASP A 41 -4.15 7.64 -1.87
N THR A 42 -4.44 8.93 -1.77
CA THR A 42 -5.24 9.47 -0.67
C THR A 42 -6.71 9.06 -0.71
N GLY A 43 -7.19 8.53 -1.84
CA GLY A 43 -8.53 7.99 -2.01
C GLY A 43 -8.66 6.52 -1.60
N ALA A 44 -7.55 5.84 -1.27
CA ALA A 44 -7.57 4.47 -0.81
C ALA A 44 -7.72 4.40 0.72
N ASP A 45 -8.65 3.56 1.18
CA ASP A 45 -8.85 3.28 2.61
C ASP A 45 -7.83 2.28 3.18
N GLY A 46 -6.99 1.68 2.33
CA GLY A 46 -6.04 0.65 2.72
C GLY A 46 -4.89 0.48 1.74
N THR A 47 -3.83 -0.20 2.17
CA THR A 47 -2.68 -0.54 1.33
C THR A 47 -2.97 -1.84 0.59
N MET A 48 -2.77 -1.86 -0.73
CA MET A 48 -2.80 -3.08 -1.54
C MET A 48 -1.39 -3.43 -1.98
N LEU A 49 -0.98 -4.67 -1.76
CA LEU A 49 0.30 -5.20 -2.21
C LEU A 49 0.07 -6.42 -3.09
N PRO A 50 0.83 -6.59 -4.18
CA PRO A 50 0.78 -7.83 -4.95
C PRO A 50 1.04 -9.06 -4.08
N LEU A 51 0.30 -10.15 -4.31
CA LEU A 51 0.39 -11.37 -3.51
C LEU A 51 1.81 -11.97 -3.50
N ASP A 52 2.53 -11.88 -4.62
CA ASP A 52 3.91 -12.34 -4.73
C ASP A 52 4.87 -11.57 -3.81
N ILE A 53 4.62 -10.28 -3.57
CA ILE A 53 5.40 -9.49 -2.59
C ILE A 53 5.10 -9.96 -1.16
N LEU A 54 3.83 -10.19 -0.83
CA LEU A 54 3.42 -10.69 0.49
C LEU A 54 4.02 -12.09 0.78
N GLN A 55 4.05 -12.96 -0.24
CA GLN A 55 4.69 -14.26 -0.17
C GLN A 55 6.22 -14.14 -0.05
N ALA A 56 6.85 -13.22 -0.79
CA ALA A 56 8.29 -13.02 -0.79
C ALA A 56 8.82 -12.51 0.57
N VAL A 57 8.01 -11.84 1.36
CA VAL A 57 8.39 -11.39 2.72
C VAL A 57 7.86 -12.30 3.83
N ASN A 58 7.19 -13.41 3.48
CA ASN A 58 6.49 -14.31 4.39
C ASN A 58 5.55 -13.55 5.35
N ALA A 59 4.71 -12.67 4.80
CA ALA A 59 3.80 -11.83 5.59
C ALA A 59 2.79 -12.66 6.39
N GLU A 60 2.53 -12.25 7.63
CA GLU A 60 1.58 -12.91 8.52
C GLU A 60 0.13 -12.64 8.09
N TYR A 61 -0.64 -13.70 7.83
CA TYR A 61 -2.07 -13.60 7.58
C TYR A 61 -2.82 -13.11 8.83
N ALA A 62 -3.71 -12.14 8.66
CA ALA A 62 -4.53 -11.60 9.74
C ALA A 62 -5.99 -12.09 9.66
N ASP A 63 -6.69 -11.78 8.57
CA ASP A 63 -8.09 -12.14 8.33
C ASP A 63 -8.49 -11.90 6.85
N THR A 64 -9.77 -12.10 6.52
CA THR A 64 -10.34 -11.77 5.21
C THR A 64 -11.30 -10.58 5.36
N ILE A 65 -11.13 -9.55 4.53
CA ILE A 65 -11.97 -8.34 4.54
C ILE A 65 -12.74 -8.18 3.22
N ARG A 66 -13.66 -7.21 3.17
CA ARG A 66 -14.32 -6.81 1.93
C ARG A 66 -13.83 -5.44 1.49
N LEU A 67 -13.39 -5.32 0.24
CA LEU A 67 -12.94 -4.05 -0.35
C LEU A 67 -13.79 -3.74 -1.59
N ARG A 68 -14.07 -2.46 -1.81
CA ARG A 68 -14.83 -1.98 -2.97
C ARG A 68 -13.94 -1.04 -3.79
N GLY A 69 -13.69 -1.39 -5.04
CA GLY A 69 -12.99 -0.54 -6.00
C GLY A 69 -13.93 0.23 -6.93
N THR A 70 -13.34 0.93 -7.88
CA THR A 70 -14.05 1.71 -8.92
C THR A 70 -14.77 0.83 -9.95
N ALA A 71 -14.37 -0.43 -10.10
CA ALA A 71 -15.00 -1.41 -10.99
C ALA A 71 -16.38 -1.93 -10.51
N GLY A 72 -16.82 -1.52 -9.31
CA GLY A 72 -18.07 -1.98 -8.70
C GLY A 72 -17.94 -3.34 -8.02
N GLY A 73 -18.96 -3.68 -7.20
CA GLY A 73 -18.96 -4.89 -6.37
C GLY A 73 -17.99 -4.82 -5.17
N ALA A 74 -18.31 -5.54 -4.10
CA ALA A 74 -17.38 -5.70 -2.97
C ALA A 74 -16.74 -7.09 -3.06
N GLN A 75 -15.42 -7.13 -3.20
CA GLN A 75 -14.62 -8.35 -3.29
C GLN A 75 -14.12 -8.76 -1.90
N GLN A 76 -14.01 -10.07 -1.65
CA GLN A 76 -13.32 -10.59 -0.48
C GLN A 76 -11.83 -10.71 -0.78
N LEU A 77 -10.99 -10.16 0.09
CA LEU A 77 -9.53 -10.14 -0.05
C LEU A 77 -8.91 -10.55 1.29
N ASP A 78 -7.79 -11.27 1.23
CA ASP A 78 -7.03 -11.64 2.42
C ASP A 78 -6.12 -10.48 2.84
N ARG A 79 -6.06 -10.27 4.15
CA ARG A 79 -5.32 -9.18 4.79
C ARG A 79 -4.15 -9.75 5.57
N TYR A 80 -3.02 -9.08 5.43
CA TYR A 80 -1.74 -9.47 6.00
C TYR A 80 -1.14 -8.30 6.78
N THR A 81 -0.34 -8.64 7.79
CA THR A 81 0.41 -7.67 8.59
C THR A 81 1.82 -7.53 8.05
N VAL A 82 2.20 -6.31 7.69
CA VAL A 82 3.55 -5.98 7.21
C VAL A 82 4.08 -4.73 7.91
N ARG A 83 5.39 -4.52 7.81
CA ARG A 83 6.07 -3.27 8.13
C ARG A 83 6.46 -2.60 6.83
N ILE A 84 6.18 -1.30 6.75
CA ILE A 84 6.55 -0.48 5.59
C ILE A 84 7.60 0.52 6.04
N GLN A 85 8.69 0.64 5.29
CA GLN A 85 9.67 1.69 5.45
C GLN A 85 9.61 2.63 4.25
N VAL A 86 9.51 3.92 4.54
CA VAL A 86 9.53 5.02 3.58
C VAL A 86 10.74 5.87 3.93
N GLU A 87 11.79 5.81 3.12
CA GLU A 87 13.07 6.47 3.42
C GLU A 87 13.56 6.12 4.84
N SER A 88 13.71 7.10 5.74
CA SER A 88 14.10 6.90 7.13
C SER A 88 12.94 6.61 8.08
N ALA A 89 11.69 6.74 7.62
CA ALA A 89 10.51 6.52 8.43
C ALA A 89 10.07 5.06 8.38
N THR A 90 9.80 4.46 9.53
CA THR A 90 9.22 3.11 9.63
C THR A 90 7.78 3.22 10.12
N ILE A 91 6.87 2.61 9.36
CA ILE A 91 5.45 2.45 9.71
C ILE A 91 5.25 0.98 10.07
N HIS A 92 4.90 0.74 11.33
CA HIS A 92 4.69 -0.61 11.85
C HIS A 92 3.23 -1.04 11.71
N ALA A 93 3.01 -2.36 11.65
CA ALA A 93 1.69 -2.98 11.68
C ALA A 93 0.72 -2.45 10.60
N VAL A 94 1.23 -2.27 9.38
CA VAL A 94 0.39 -1.92 8.24
C VAL A 94 -0.42 -3.14 7.82
N SER A 95 -1.74 -2.97 7.79
CA SER A 95 -2.65 -3.91 7.15
C SER A 95 -2.58 -3.75 5.63
N ALA A 96 -2.05 -4.76 4.94
CA ALA A 96 -2.03 -4.81 3.49
C ALA A 96 -2.95 -5.93 2.97
N VAL A 97 -3.62 -5.70 1.85
CA VAL A 97 -4.47 -6.73 1.19
C VAL A 97 -3.94 -7.11 -0.17
N ALA A 98 -4.27 -8.32 -0.61
CA ALA A 98 -3.89 -8.92 -1.89
C ALA A 98 -5.08 -9.10 -2.83
#